data_AF-A0A6P1KYE9-F1
#
_entry.id   AF-A0A6P1KYE9-F1
#
_cell.length_a   1.000
_cell.length_b   1.000
_cell.length_c   1.000
_cell.angle_alpha   90.00
_cell.angle_beta   90.00
_cell.angle_gamma   90.00
#
_symmetry.space_group_name_H-M   'P 1'
#
loop_
_entity.id
_entity.type
_entity.pdbx_description
1 polymer ?
#
loop_
_entity_poly.entity_id
_entity_poly.type
_entity_poly.pdbx_seq_one_letter_code
_entity_poly.pdbx_strand_id
1 'polypeptide(L)'
;MAGFVKGDVVIVPFPFSDLTQTKRRPALVIATLQGDDLILCQITSQAVGDIYAIQLDNSDFSYGRLNQSSNIRPNRIFTTDKQIVLYQAGQIKL
;
A
#
# COMPACT_ATOMS: atom_id res chain seq x y z
N MET A 1 -5.27 -0.85 20.62
CA MET A 1 -5.52 -1.01 19.17
C MET A 1 -4.41 -1.89 18.60
N ALA A 2 -4.74 -2.90 17.81
CA ALA A 2 -3.71 -3.62 17.05
C ALA A 2 -3.08 -2.66 16.04
N GLY A 3 -1.74 -2.60 15.99
CA GLY A 3 -1.02 -1.78 15.02
C GLY A 3 -1.01 -2.43 13.65
N PHE A 4 -0.68 -1.65 12.61
CA PHE A 4 -0.41 -2.19 11.28
C PHE A 4 0.83 -3.09 11.31
N VAL A 5 0.85 -4.14 10.52
CA VAL A 5 1.94 -5.12 10.41
C VAL A 5 2.31 -5.37 8.96
N LYS A 6 3.49 -5.98 8.75
CA LYS A 6 3.93 -6.41 7.42
C LYS A 6 2.85 -7.27 6.75
N GLY A 7 2.53 -6.96 5.50
CA GLY A 7 1.50 -7.65 4.71
C GLY A 7 0.15 -6.92 4.70
N ASP A 8 -0.06 -5.94 5.58
CA ASP A 8 -1.29 -5.14 5.56
C ASP A 8 -1.35 -4.25 4.32
N VAL A 9 -2.50 -4.20 3.68
CA VAL A 9 -2.80 -3.26 2.61
C VAL A 9 -3.61 -2.12 3.20
N VAL A 10 -3.01 -0.93 3.22
CA VAL A 10 -3.57 0.28 3.82
C VAL A 10 -3.90 1.33 2.77
N ILE A 11 -4.92 2.16 3.04
CA ILE A 11 -5.27 3.29 2.20
C ILE A 11 -4.71 4.56 2.81
N VAL A 12 -3.90 5.28 2.04
CA VAL A 12 -3.27 6.54 2.44
C VAL A 12 -3.62 7.67 1.45
N PRO A 13 -3.70 8.93 1.89
CA PRO A 13 -3.69 10.08 0.98
C PRO A 13 -2.28 10.20 0.38
N PHE A 14 -2.16 9.90 -0.91
CA PHE A 14 -0.90 10.00 -1.63
C PHE A 14 -0.94 11.22 -2.57
N PRO A 15 0.01 12.16 -2.47
CA PRO A 15 0.07 13.31 -3.35
C PRO A 15 0.46 12.88 -4.76
N PHE A 16 -0.03 13.62 -5.76
CA PHE A 16 0.57 13.55 -7.08
C PHE A 16 1.99 14.12 -7.09
N SER A 17 2.77 13.79 -8.11
CA SER A 17 4.15 14.25 -8.24
C SER A 17 4.28 15.77 -8.33
N ASP A 18 3.25 16.46 -8.81
CA ASP A 18 3.15 17.92 -8.88
C ASP A 18 2.57 18.54 -7.59
N LEU A 19 2.22 17.71 -6.59
CA LEU A 19 1.64 18.09 -5.30
C LEU A 19 0.31 18.86 -5.38
N THR A 20 -0.31 18.98 -6.55
CA THR A 20 -1.52 19.79 -6.74
C THR A 20 -2.76 19.15 -6.12
N GLN A 21 -2.77 17.82 -6.01
CA GLN A 21 -3.89 17.03 -5.53
C GLN A 21 -3.39 15.82 -4.74
N THR A 22 -4.23 15.31 -3.85
CA THR A 22 -4.02 14.02 -3.17
C THR A 22 -5.08 13.03 -3.64
N LYS A 23 -4.67 11.77 -3.81
CA LYS A 23 -5.57 10.66 -4.11
C LYS A 23 -5.46 9.61 -3.02
N ARG A 24 -6.57 8.97 -2.70
CA ARG A 24 -6.58 7.76 -1.87
C ARG A 24 -5.93 6.64 -2.66
N ARG A 25 -4.77 6.15 -2.21
CA ARG A 25 -4.03 5.08 -2.88
C ARG A 25 -3.82 3.93 -1.91
N PRO A 26 -3.97 2.68 -2.39
CA PRO A 26 -3.51 1.53 -1.63
C PRO A 26 -1.97 1.51 -1.55
N ALA A 27 -1.46 1.05 -0.43
CA ALA A 27 -0.05 0.78 -0.20
C ALA A 27 0.11 -0.47 0.68
N LEU A 28 1.15 -1.24 0.43
CA LEU A 28 1.49 -2.42 1.20
C LEU A 28 2.44 -2.04 2.34
N VAL A 29 2.11 -2.39 3.57
CA VAL A 29 3.02 -2.28 4.72
C VAL A 29 4.11 -3.34 4.57
N ILE A 30 5.36 -2.91 4.43
CA ILE A 30 6.51 -3.82 4.32
C ILE A 30 7.31 -3.90 5.62
N ALA A 31 7.29 -2.84 6.44
CA ALA A 31 7.86 -2.86 7.79
C ALA A 31 7.20 -1.82 8.70
N THR A 32 7.15 -2.15 9.99
CA THR A 32 6.83 -1.21 11.06
C THR A 32 8.13 -0.73 11.69
N LEU A 33 8.28 0.59 11.84
CA LEU A 33 9.43 1.16 12.55
C LEU A 33 9.09 1.38 14.02
N GLN A 34 10.15 1.54 14.83
CA GLN A 34 9.99 2.04 16.20
C GLN A 34 9.41 3.46 16.14
N GLY A 35 8.40 3.73 16.96
CA GLY A 35 7.63 4.98 16.90
C GLY A 35 6.40 4.86 15.99
N ASP A 36 6.05 5.95 15.33
CA ASP A 36 4.79 6.09 14.59
C ASP A 36 4.92 5.89 13.07
N ASP A 37 6.11 5.55 12.56
CA ASP A 37 6.33 5.39 11.13
C ASP A 37 6.10 3.96 10.61
N LEU A 38 5.65 3.89 9.36
CA LEU A 38 5.57 2.68 8.54
C LEU A 38 6.44 2.84 7.30
N ILE A 39 7.10 1.76 6.88
CA ILE A 39 7.64 1.65 5.53
C ILE A 39 6.58 1.00 4.65
N LEU A 40 6.15 1.73 3.63
CA LEU A 40 5.10 1.36 2.69
C LEU A 40 5.65 1.17 1.28
N CYS A 41 5.03 0.28 0.53
CA CYS A 41 5.29 0.04 -0.88
C CYS A 41 4.04 0.42 -1.69
N GLN A 42 4.21 1.20 -2.76
CA GLN A 42 3.09 1.67 -3.57
C GLN A 42 2.33 0.51 -4.22
N ILE A 43 1.00 0.61 -4.27
CA ILE A 43 0.14 -0.22 -5.10
C ILE A 43 -0.56 0.66 -6.14
N THR A 44 -0.59 0.23 -7.40
CA THR A 44 -1.30 0.92 -8.49
C THR A 44 -2.06 -0.04 -9.37
N SER A 45 -3.22 0.37 -9.83
CA SER A 45 -4.01 -0.39 -10.78
C SER A 45 -3.79 0.00 -12.24
N GLN A 46 -2.95 1.01 -12.48
CA GLN A 46 -2.54 1.37 -13.83
C GLN A 46 -1.65 0.28 -14.41
N ALA A 47 -1.77 0.01 -15.71
CA ALA A 47 -0.86 -0.90 -16.40
C ALA A 47 0.57 -0.36 -16.26
N VAL A 48 1.45 -1.19 -15.70
CA VAL A 48 2.86 -0.83 -15.51
C VAL A 48 3.72 -1.83 -16.26
N GLY A 49 4.47 -1.37 -17.26
CA GLY A 49 5.51 -2.18 -17.94
C GLY A 49 6.82 -2.27 -17.15
N ASP A 50 6.73 -2.30 -15.83
CA ASP A 50 7.88 -2.27 -14.93
C ASP A 50 8.25 -3.70 -14.54
N ILE A 51 9.51 -4.08 -14.75
CA ILE A 51 10.00 -5.44 -14.46
C ILE A 51 9.90 -5.82 -12.98
N TYR A 52 9.82 -4.82 -12.09
CA TYR A 52 9.66 -5.04 -10.67
C TYR A 52 8.19 -5.10 -10.23
N ALA A 53 7.23 -4.84 -11.12
CA ALA A 53 5.81 -4.87 -10.78
C ALA A 53 5.39 -6.31 -10.44
N ILE A 54 4.80 -6.48 -9.26
CA ILE A 54 4.25 -7.75 -8.82
C ILE A 54 2.74 -7.64 -8.91
N GLN A 55 2.14 -8.49 -9.74
CA GLN A 55 0.70 -8.59 -9.90
C GLN A 55 0.05 -8.91 -8.54
N LEU A 56 -1.05 -8.21 -8.25
CA LEU A 56 -1.82 -8.35 -7.02
C LEU A 56 -3.31 -8.44 -7.36
N ASP A 57 -3.89 -9.59 -7.08
CA ASP A 57 -5.29 -9.89 -7.28
C ASP A 57 -5.98 -10.29 -5.97
N ASN A 58 -7.31 -10.31 -5.98
CA ASN A 58 -8.10 -10.58 -4.77
C ASN A 58 -7.86 -11.99 -4.19
N SER A 59 -7.35 -12.93 -4.99
CA SER A 59 -6.94 -14.26 -4.54
C SER A 59 -5.72 -14.24 -3.62
N ASP A 60 -4.91 -13.19 -3.68
CA ASP A 60 -3.67 -13.07 -2.91
C ASP A 60 -3.92 -12.53 -1.50
N PHE A 61 -5.14 -12.08 -1.20
CA PHE A 61 -5.54 -11.60 0.11
C PHE A 61 -5.89 -12.75 1.04
N SER A 62 -5.39 -12.71 2.28
CA SER A 62 -5.87 -13.58 3.37
C SER A 62 -7.25 -13.11 3.84
N TYR A 63 -7.45 -11.79 3.89
CA TYR A 63 -8.76 -11.14 4.08
C TYR A 63 -8.77 -9.75 3.44
N GLY A 64 -9.96 -9.21 3.22
CA GLY A 64 -10.14 -7.94 2.51
C GLY A 64 -9.92 -8.09 1.01
N ARG A 65 -9.82 -6.96 0.29
CA ARG A 65 -9.62 -6.93 -1.17
C ARG A 65 -9.33 -5.54 -1.69
N LEU A 66 -8.94 -5.45 -2.96
CA LEU A 66 -9.00 -4.22 -3.75
C LEU A 66 -10.17 -4.29 -4.74
N ASN A 67 -10.64 -3.11 -5.16
CA ASN A 67 -11.76 -3.02 -6.12
C ASN A 67 -11.39 -3.46 -7.53
N GLN A 68 -10.09 -3.48 -7.85
CA GLN A 68 -9.58 -3.88 -9.14
C GLN A 68 -8.20 -4.50 -8.99
N SER A 69 -7.88 -5.37 -9.95
CA SER A 69 -6.54 -5.92 -10.14
C SER A 69 -5.49 -4.80 -10.14
N SER A 70 -4.38 -5.03 -9.43
CA SER A 70 -3.38 -4.01 -9.16
C SER A 70 -1.96 -4.59 -9.20
N ASN A 71 -0.98 -3.73 -9.02
CA ASN A 71 0.44 -4.07 -9.00
C ASN A 71 1.10 -3.46 -7.78
N ILE A 72 1.77 -4.28 -6.99
CA ILE A 72 2.73 -3.84 -5.96
C ILE A 72 3.99 -3.39 -6.70
N ARG A 73 4.56 -2.25 -6.30
CA ARG A 73 5.77 -1.67 -6.91
C ARG A 73 6.92 -1.58 -5.90
N PRO A 74 7.69 -2.66 -5.67
CA PRO A 74 8.81 -2.69 -4.72
C PRO A 74 9.89 -1.63 -4.98
N ASN A 75 9.99 -1.11 -6.20
CA ASN A 75 10.87 0.01 -6.55
C ASN A 75 10.30 1.40 -6.18
N ARG A 76 9.11 1.46 -5.56
CA ARG A 76 8.41 2.68 -5.12
C ARG A 76 8.04 2.55 -3.64
N ILE A 77 9.04 2.70 -2.78
CA ILE A 77 8.92 2.64 -1.32
C ILE A 77 8.91 4.05 -0.74
N PHE A 78 8.15 4.25 0.33
CA PHE A 78 8.09 5.52 1.07
C PHE A 78 7.75 5.28 2.55
N THR A 79 8.08 6.25 3.39
CA THR A 79 7.74 6.24 4.82
C THR A 79 6.50 7.08 5.06
N THR A 80 5.66 6.70 6.02
CA THR A 80 4.45 7.47 6.40
C THR A 80 4.13 7.25 7.86
N ASP A 81 3.66 8.30 8.52
CA ASP A 81 3.12 8.24 9.88
C ASP A 81 1.81 7.42 9.91
N LYS A 82 1.68 6.49 10.87
CA LYS A 82 0.52 5.62 11.07
C LYS A 82 -0.79 6.42 11.20
N GLN A 83 -0.74 7.66 11.71
CA GLN A 83 -1.90 8.55 11.86
C GLN A 83 -2.47 9.04 10.53
N ILE A 84 -1.66 9.03 9.46
CA ILE A 84 -2.09 9.43 8.10
C ILE A 84 -2.86 8.30 7.41
N VAL A 85 -2.73 7.06 7.88
CA VAL A 85 -3.46 5.91 7.34
C VAL A 85 -4.96 6.09 7.58
N LEU A 86 -5.74 6.07 6.50
CA LEU A 86 -7.18 6.27 6.57
C LEU A 86 -7.88 5.00 7.09
N TYR A 87 -7.53 3.84 6.55
CA TYR A 87 -8.04 2.53 6.96
C TYR A 87 -7.23 1.40 6.33
N GLN A 88 -7.39 0.19 6.86
CA GLN A 88 -6.87 -1.04 6.27
C GLN A 88 -7.90 -1.64 5.29
N ALA A 89 -7.47 -1.93 4.06
CA ALA A 89 -8.29 -2.57 3.03
C ALA A 89 -8.23 -4.10 3.06
N GLY A 90 -7.16 -4.66 3.61
CA GLY A 90 -6.98 -6.11 3.75
C GLY A 90 -5.57 -6.47 4.19
N GLN A 91 -5.24 -7.76 4.06
CA GLN A 91 -3.90 -8.28 4.28
C GLN A 91 -3.60 -9.33 3.22
N ILE A 92 -2.38 -9.34 2.70
CA ILE A 92 -1.94 -10.34 1.73
C ILE A 92 -1.48 -11.63 2.42
N LYS A 93 -1.57 -12.74 1.70
CA LYS A 93 -0.93 -14.00 2.07
C LYS A 93 0.59 -13.81 1.95
N LEU A 94 1.31 -14.16 3.02
CA LEU A 94 2.77 -14.17 3.06
C LEU A 94 3.31 -15.57 2.77
#